data_AF-A0AA97H478-F1
#
_entry.id   AF-A0AA97H478-F1
#
_cell.length_a   1.000
_cell.length_b   1.000
_cell.length_c   1.000
_cell.angle_alpha   90.00
_cell.angle_beta   90.00
_cell.angle_gamma   90.00
#
_symmetry.space_group_name_H-M   'P 1'
#
loop_
_entity.id
_entity.type
_entity.pdbx_description
1 polymer ?
#
loop_
_entity_poly.entity_id
_entity_poly.type
_entity_poly.pdbx_seq_one_letter_code
_entity_poly.pdbx_strand_id
1 'polypeptide(L)' 'MTKVYTPIIRKGTSGGVIYYELASTRPDLVLKDLIKITNPEVLPNYELTFFEKMK' A
#
# COMPACT_ATOMS: atom_id res chain seq x y z
N MET A 1 -15.57 -7.03 12.01
CA MET A 1 -15.24 -5.72 11.40
C MET A 1 -14.31 -5.95 10.22
N THR A 2 -14.79 -5.72 9.00
CA THR A 2 -13.99 -5.86 7.77
C THR A 2 -12.94 -4.75 7.72
N LYS A 3 -11.67 -5.09 7.49
CA LYS A 3 -10.61 -4.12 7.27
C LYS A 3 -10.56 -3.81 5.78
N VAL A 4 -10.76 -2.55 5.39
CA VAL A 4 -10.69 -2.10 3.99
C VAL A 4 -9.42 -1.28 3.80
N TYR A 5 -8.70 -1.55 2.72
CA TYR A 5 -7.46 -0.86 2.35
C TYR A 5 -7.61 -0.24 0.97
N THR A 6 -7.07 0.96 0.78
CA THR A 6 -7.12 1.68 -0.49
C THR A 6 -5.78 2.34 -0.82
N PRO A 7 -5.36 2.36 -2.09
CA PRO A 7 -4.16 3.05 -2.51
C PRO A 7 -4.37 4.55 -2.81
N ILE A 8 -5.61 5.05 -2.73
CA ILE A 8 -6.00 6.39 -3.21
C ILE A 8 -5.67 7.49 -2.19
N ILE A 9 -5.54 7.13 -0.90
CA ILE A 9 -5.34 8.11 0.18
C ILE A 9 -3.94 8.74 0.10
N ARG A 10 -2.92 7.95 -0.27
CA ARG A 10 -1.53 8.40 -0.25
C ARG A 10 -1.19 9.22 -1.49
N LYS A 11 -0.88 10.51 -1.27
CA LYS A 11 -0.58 11.48 -2.33
C LYS A 11 0.87 11.96 -2.29
N GLY A 12 1.45 12.18 -3.47
CA GLY A 12 2.78 12.74 -3.64
C GLY A 12 2.80 14.26 -3.44
N THR A 13 3.96 14.87 -3.62
CA THR A 13 4.17 16.32 -3.45
C THR A 13 3.36 17.17 -4.42
N SER A 14 3.06 16.64 -5.61
CA SER A 14 2.21 17.26 -6.62
C SER A 14 0.71 17.07 -6.37
N GLY A 15 0.33 16.31 -5.34
CA GLY A 15 -1.07 15.94 -5.05
C GLY A 15 -1.60 14.74 -5.85
N GLY A 16 -0.79 14.16 -6.75
CA GLY A 16 -1.10 12.92 -7.45
C GLY A 16 -1.08 11.70 -6.54
N VAL A 17 -1.80 10.64 -6.91
CA VAL A 17 -1.85 9.39 -6.14
C VAL A 17 -0.61 8.56 -6.47
N ILE A 18 0.23 8.32 -5.46
CA ILE A 18 1.56 7.70 -5.62
C ILE A 18 1.47 6.33 -6.29
N TYR A 19 0.41 5.57 -6.00
CA TYR A 19 0.20 4.25 -6.60
C TYR A 19 0.18 4.31 -8.13
N TYR A 20 -0.51 5.26 -8.75
CA TYR A 20 -0.59 5.33 -10.21
C TYR A 20 0.71 5.81 -10.86
N GLU A 21 1.61 6.40 -10.09
CA GLU A 21 2.90 6.90 -10.56
C GLU A 21 4.00 5.83 -10.45
N LEU A 22 4.01 5.07 -9.34
CA LEU A 22 5.15 4.20 -8.99
C LEU A 22 4.82 2.70 -8.93
N ALA A 23 3.55 2.30 -8.81
CA ALA A 23 3.21 0.88 -8.63
C ALA A 23 3.60 0.02 -9.84
N SER A 24 3.50 0.58 -11.06
CA SER A 24 3.87 -0.11 -12.30
C SER A 24 5.37 -0.36 -12.41
N THR A 25 6.21 0.53 -11.86
CA THR A 25 7.67 0.41 -11.88
C THR A 25 8.22 -0.33 -10.66
N ARG A 26 7.43 -0.43 -9.57
CA ARG A 26 7.78 -1.14 -8.32
C ARG A 26 6.73 -2.19 -7.94
N PRO A 27 6.46 -3.20 -8.79
CA PRO A 27 5.51 -4.27 -8.49
C PRO A 27 5.93 -5.09 -7.26
N ASP A 28 7.23 -5.12 -6.91
CA ASP A 28 7.75 -5.76 -5.70
C ASP A 28 7.18 -5.13 -4.41
N LEU A 29 7.02 -3.81 -4.39
CA LEU A 29 6.43 -3.09 -3.25
C LEU A 29 4.92 -3.30 -3.18
N VAL A 30 4.25 -3.38 -4.33
CA VAL A 30 2.83 -3.72 -4.41
C VAL A 30 2.60 -5.12 -3.81
N LEU A 31 3.43 -6.09 -4.18
CA LEU A 31 3.33 -7.44 -3.65
C LEU A 31 3.57 -7.47 -2.13
N LYS A 32 4.57 -6.75 -1.63
CA LYS A 32 4.84 -6.67 -0.17
C LYS A 32 3.69 -6.04 0.60
N ASP A 33 3.03 -5.01 0.06
CA ASP A 33 1.82 -4.44 0.65
C ASP A 33 0.70 -5.47 0.77
N LEU A 34 0.43 -6.21 -0.32
CA LEU A 34 -0.59 -7.26 -0.33
C LEU A 34 -0.28 -8.37 0.67
N ILE A 35 0.98 -8.82 0.74
CA ILE A 35 1.44 -9.81 1.74
C ILE A 35 1.23 -9.27 3.15
N LYS A 36 1.63 -8.02 3.45
CA LYS A 36 1.44 -7.44 4.78
C LYS A 36 -0.03 -7.31 5.17
N ILE A 37 -0.91 -7.02 4.22
CA ILE A 37 -2.36 -6.89 4.44
C ILE A 37 -2.99 -8.25 4.73
N THR A 38 -2.60 -9.29 4.00
CA THR A 38 -3.21 -10.63 4.05
C THR A 38 -2.57 -11.55 5.08
N ASN A 39 -1.26 -11.43 5.29
CA ASN A 39 -0.40 -12.23 6.16
C ASN A 39 0.58 -11.34 6.94
N PRO A 40 0.08 -10.50 7.88
CA PRO A 40 0.89 -9.51 8.58
C PRO A 40 2.07 -10.08 9.38
N GLU A 41 2.01 -11.36 9.74
CA GLU A 41 3.02 -12.14 10.45
C GLU A 41 4.27 -12.44 9.61
N VAL A 42 4.14 -12.50 8.28
CA VAL A 42 5.26 -12.81 7.37
C VAL A 42 6.21 -11.63 7.24
N LEU A 43 5.68 -10.40 7.36
CA LEU A 43 6.44 -9.17 7.22
C LEU A 43 6.19 -8.24 8.43
N PRO A 44 6.57 -8.62 9.65
CA PRO A 44 6.16 -7.92 10.87
C PRO A 44 6.59 -6.45 10.89
N ASN A 45 7.78 -6.15 10.35
CA ASN A 45 8.39 -4.82 10.36
C ASN A 45 8.19 -4.03 9.05
N TYR A 46 7.41 -4.56 8.10
CA TYR A 46 7.14 -3.86 6.85
C TYR A 46 5.97 -2.88 7.01
N GLU A 47 6.21 -1.63 6.63
CA GLU A 47 5.19 -0.61 6.50
C GLU A 47 4.63 -0.59 5.08
N LEU A 48 3.31 -0.41 4.97
CA LEU A 48 2.67 -0.31 3.66
C LEU A 48 3.26 0.88 2.90
N THR A 49 3.55 0.66 1.61
CA THR A 49 4.12 1.68 0.72
C THR A 49 3.02 2.46 0.01
N PHE A 50 2.02 1.78 -0.53
CA PHE A 50 0.98 2.39 -1.34
C PHE A 50 -0.40 2.36 -0.68
N PHE A 51 -0.71 1.29 0.07
CA PHE A 51 -2.03 1.11 0.64
C PHE A 51 -2.15 1.74 2.03
N GLU A 52 -3.34 2.25 2.33
CA GLU A 52 -3.70 2.73 3.66
C GLU A 52 -5.04 2.15 4.08
N LYS A 53 -5.20 1.90 5.39
CA LYS A 53 -6.47 1.40 5.94
C LYS A 53 -7.51 2.53 5.93
N MET A 54 -8.67 2.29 5.33
CA MET A 54 -9.79 3.22 5.41
C MET A 54 -10.31 3.31 6.86
N LYS A 55 -10.60 4.54 7.29
CA LYS A 55 -11.28 4.81 8.57
C LYS A 55 -12.77 4.51 8.46
#